data_AF-A0A1G5ZSI6-F1
#
_entry.id   AF-A0A1G5ZSI6-F1
#
_cell.length_a   1.000
_cell.length_b   1.000
_cell.length_c   1.000
_cell.angle_alpha   90.00
_cell.angle_beta   90.00
_cell.angle_gamma   90.00
#
_symmetry.space_group_name_H-M   'P 1'
#
loop_
_entity.id
_entity.type
_entity.pdbx_description
1 polymer ?
#
loop_
_entity_poly.entity_id
_entity_poly.type
_entity_poly.pdbx_seq_one_letter_code
_entity_poly.pdbx_strand_id
1 'polypeptide(L)'
;MKTLIKKIIVFLTGFVFLACEDDSLPDCVKGKVIGYERCSNVTLIKVISGDLKGDLISSFGRTFENVVQYPNVPSSQIFPPIIVGNDSIVFFNYRYFNKDKDEYPVDDDFCNGNTGPFEIPTIIITNYSTSNCPLSHEK
;
A
#
# COMPACT_ATOMS: atom_id res chain seq x y z
N MET A 1 -0.90 4.08 57.13
CA MET A 1 -1.91 3.94 56.06
C MET A 1 -2.08 5.16 55.14
N LYS A 2 -1.38 6.30 55.33
CA LYS A 2 -1.55 7.50 54.45
C LYS A 2 -0.56 7.57 53.27
N THR A 3 0.47 6.74 53.27
CA THR A 3 1.57 6.77 52.28
C THR A 3 1.38 5.81 51.09
N LEU A 4 0.48 4.83 51.19
CA LEU A 4 0.21 3.88 50.11
C LEU A 4 -0.71 4.45 49.02
N ILE A 5 -1.65 5.33 49.39
CA ILE A 5 -2.62 5.91 48.46
C ILE A 5 -1.94 6.87 47.46
N LYS A 6 -0.88 7.57 47.87
CA LYS A 6 -0.16 8.51 46.98
C LYS A 6 0.64 7.83 45.87
N LYS A 7 1.06 6.57 46.03
CA LYS A 7 1.86 5.87 45.00
C LYS A 7 1.00 5.27 43.89
N ILE A 8 -0.26 4.92 44.19
CA ILE A 8 -1.18 4.33 43.20
C ILE A 8 -1.65 5.39 42.18
N ILE A 9 -1.85 6.63 42.63
CA ILE A 9 -2.33 7.72 41.75
C ILE A 9 -1.28 8.09 40.69
N VAL A 10 0.01 8.07 41.02
CA VAL A 10 1.09 8.38 40.07
C VAL A 10 1.25 7.27 39.02
N PHE A 11 0.94 6.02 39.38
CA PHE A 11 1.01 4.90 38.44
C PHE A 11 -0.15 4.89 37.45
N LEU A 12 -1.33 5.37 37.86
CA LEU A 12 -2.54 5.39 37.02
C LEU A 12 -2.53 6.49 35.95
N THR A 13 -1.85 7.60 36.19
CA THR A 13 -1.76 8.72 35.21
C THR A 13 -0.71 8.50 34.12
N GLY A 14 0.17 7.51 34.25
CA GLY A 14 1.20 7.19 33.25
C GLY A 14 0.70 6.34 32.07
N PHE A 15 -0.42 5.62 32.24
CA PHE A 15 -0.95 4.70 31.23
C PHE A 15 -1.95 5.34 30.25
N VAL A 16 -2.31 6.61 30.45
CA VAL A 16 -3.33 7.29 29.62
C VAL A 16 -2.76 7.73 28.25
N PHE A 17 -1.45 7.58 28.02
CA PHE A 17 -0.81 8.01 26.76
C PHE A 17 -0.55 6.89 25.74
N LEU A 18 -0.97 5.65 26.01
CA LEU A 18 -0.71 4.52 25.09
C LEU A 18 -1.91 4.13 24.21
N ALA A 19 -2.96 4.96 24.16
CA ALA A 19 -4.15 4.71 23.34
C ALA A 19 -4.46 5.87 22.36
N CYS A 20 -3.44 6.58 21.88
CA CYS A 20 -3.54 7.17 20.55
C CYS A 20 -3.21 6.05 19.56
N GLU A 21 -4.23 5.30 19.18
CA GLU A 21 -4.26 4.69 17.85
C GLU A 21 -4.04 5.88 16.90
N ASP A 22 -2.88 5.89 16.24
CA ASP A 22 -2.51 6.96 15.33
C ASP A 22 -3.45 6.83 14.11
N ASP A 23 -4.62 7.46 14.21
CA ASP A 23 -5.57 7.66 13.11
C ASP A 23 -5.00 8.66 12.09
N SER A 24 -3.67 8.78 11.97
CA SER A 24 -3.04 9.52 10.90
C SER A 24 -3.52 8.92 9.59
N LEU A 25 -4.29 9.72 8.84
CA LEU A 25 -4.71 9.41 7.49
C LEU A 25 -3.51 8.85 6.71
N PRO A 26 -3.64 7.72 5.99
CA PRO A 26 -2.50 7.15 5.29
C PRO A 26 -1.91 8.20 4.35
N ASP A 27 -0.63 8.52 4.57
CA ASP A 27 0.08 9.56 3.84
C ASP A 27 -0.15 9.38 2.34
N CYS A 28 -0.70 10.43 1.71
CA CYS A 28 -0.89 10.41 0.28
C CYS A 28 0.46 10.18 -0.40
N VAL A 29 0.52 9.15 -1.23
CA VAL A 29 1.72 8.79 -1.98
C VAL A 29 1.60 9.35 -3.39
N LYS A 30 2.66 10.00 -3.86
CA LYS A 30 2.83 10.31 -5.28
C LYS A 30 3.65 9.18 -5.91
N GLY A 31 3.07 8.51 -6.90
CA GLY A 31 3.75 7.47 -7.67
C GLY A 31 3.73 7.75 -9.16
N LYS A 32 4.49 6.94 -9.89
CA LYS A 32 4.49 6.86 -11.35
C LYS A 32 4.27 5.42 -11.76
N VAL A 33 3.28 5.17 -12.60
CA VAL A 33 3.05 3.84 -13.17
C VAL A 33 4.18 3.55 -14.14
N ILE A 34 4.96 2.50 -13.89
CA ILE A 34 6.12 2.12 -14.72
C ILE A 34 5.82 0.94 -15.64
N GLY A 35 4.75 0.21 -15.38
CA GLY A 35 4.33 -0.89 -16.23
C GLY A 35 3.24 -1.74 -15.60
N TYR A 36 2.82 -2.75 -16.35
CA TYR A 36 1.85 -3.75 -15.93
C TYR A 36 2.46 -5.13 -16.23
N GLU A 37 2.54 -5.97 -15.20
CA GLU A 37 2.99 -7.36 -15.33
C GLU A 37 1.76 -8.25 -15.49
N ARG A 38 1.66 -8.89 -16.66
CA ARG A 38 0.49 -9.68 -17.04
C ARG A 38 0.40 -10.95 -16.21
N CYS A 39 1.54 -11.57 -15.90
CA CYS A 39 1.54 -12.89 -15.28
C CYS A 39 0.99 -12.90 -13.87
N SER A 40 1.34 -11.88 -13.09
CA SER A 40 0.81 -11.69 -11.75
C SER A 40 -0.35 -10.70 -11.71
N ASN A 41 -0.86 -10.26 -12.87
CA ASN A 41 -1.91 -9.26 -13.01
C ASN A 41 -1.72 -8.06 -12.05
N VAL A 42 -0.52 -7.46 -12.07
CA VAL A 42 -0.17 -6.34 -11.18
C VAL A 42 0.30 -5.12 -11.94
N THR A 43 -0.10 -3.95 -11.44
CA THR A 43 0.48 -2.66 -11.83
C THR A 43 1.73 -2.40 -10.99
N LEU A 44 2.82 -2.04 -11.65
CA LEU A 44 4.07 -1.62 -11.01
C LEU A 44 4.11 -0.10 -10.89
N ILE A 45 4.37 0.38 -9.67
CA ILE A 45 4.35 1.82 -9.36
C ILE A 45 5.67 2.18 -8.70
N LYS A 46 6.42 3.11 -9.32
CA LYS A 46 7.56 3.75 -8.68
C LYS A 46 7.07 4.84 -7.74
N VAL A 47 7.41 4.74 -6.46
CA VAL A 47 7.08 5.76 -5.46
C VAL A 47 8.04 6.95 -5.61
N ILE A 48 7.47 8.15 -5.81
CA ILE A 48 8.20 9.41 -5.97
C ILE A 48 8.31 10.14 -4.63
N SER A 49 7.22 10.22 -3.87
CA SER A 49 7.19 10.88 -2.55
C SER A 49 6.11 10.30 -1.65
N GLY A 50 6.34 10.38 -0.34
CA GLY A 50 5.52 9.78 0.72
C GLY A 50 6.34 8.80 1.55
N ASP A 51 5.70 8.21 2.55
CA ASP A 51 6.38 7.33 3.52
C ASP A 51 6.45 5.87 3.07
N LEU A 52 5.67 5.49 2.06
CA LEU A 52 5.73 4.17 1.45
C LEU A 52 7.13 3.89 0.88
N LYS A 53 7.74 2.81 1.36
CA LYS A 53 9.00 2.28 0.82
C LYS A 53 8.71 1.10 -0.08
N GLY A 54 9.26 1.15 -1.28
CA GLY A 54 9.31 0.06 -2.23
C GLY A 54 10.73 -0.50 -2.35
N ASP A 55 10.86 -1.54 -3.16
CA ASP A 55 12.11 -2.25 -3.37
C ASP A 55 12.68 -1.99 -4.77
N LEU A 56 13.90 -2.49 -5.01
CA LEU A 56 14.55 -2.44 -6.31
C LEU A 56 14.08 -3.60 -7.18
N ILE A 57 13.69 -3.31 -8.42
CA ILE A 57 13.40 -4.32 -9.42
C ILE A 57 14.18 -4.10 -10.70
N SER A 58 14.42 -5.19 -11.44
CA SER A 58 14.84 -5.14 -12.82
C SER A 58 13.71 -5.66 -13.70
N SER A 59 13.15 -4.79 -14.54
CA SER A 59 12.07 -5.15 -15.46
C SER A 59 12.21 -4.37 -16.77
N PHE A 60 11.79 -4.96 -17.90
CA PHE A 60 11.86 -4.34 -19.22
C PHE A 60 13.27 -3.83 -19.62
N GLY A 61 14.33 -4.51 -19.18
CA GLY A 61 15.72 -4.11 -19.45
C GLY A 61 16.16 -2.84 -18.71
N ARG A 62 15.42 -2.42 -17.69
CA ARG A 62 15.72 -1.24 -16.85
C ARG A 62 15.64 -1.62 -15.37
N THR A 63 16.41 -0.91 -14.56
CA THR A 63 16.35 -1.02 -13.11
C THR A 63 15.56 0.14 -12.55
N PHE A 64 14.62 -0.18 -11.65
CA PHE A 64 13.78 0.79 -10.97
C PHE A 64 13.93 0.61 -9.47
N GLU A 65 14.15 1.71 -8.77
CA GLU A 65 14.18 1.75 -7.30
C GLU A 65 12.84 2.23 -6.75
N ASN A 66 12.57 1.85 -5.49
CA ASN A 66 11.42 2.28 -4.72
C ASN A 66 10.09 1.90 -5.41
N VAL A 67 9.98 0.64 -5.83
CA VAL A 67 8.82 0.11 -6.56
C VAL A 67 7.94 -0.73 -5.64
N VAL A 68 6.63 -0.54 -5.80
CA VAL A 68 5.59 -1.36 -5.17
C VAL A 68 4.71 -1.97 -6.26
N GLN A 69 4.03 -3.06 -5.93
CA GLN A 69 3.05 -3.68 -6.81
C GLN A 69 1.62 -3.54 -6.27
N TYR A 70 0.69 -3.31 -7.19
CA TYR A 70 -0.74 -3.18 -6.94
C TYR A 70 -1.49 -4.23 -7.78
N PRO A 71 -2.14 -5.22 -7.16
CA PRO A 71 -2.94 -6.22 -7.87
C PRO A 71 -4.16 -5.60 -8.56
N ASN A 72 -4.30 -5.83 -9.86
CA ASN A 72 -5.47 -5.40 -10.63
C ASN A 72 -6.56 -6.48 -10.56
N VAL A 73 -7.39 -6.46 -9.51
CA VAL A 73 -8.44 -7.49 -9.37
C VAL A 73 -9.60 -7.22 -10.35
N PRO A 74 -10.02 -8.19 -11.18
CA PRO A 74 -11.18 -8.00 -12.07
C PRO A 74 -12.48 -8.00 -11.26
N SER A 75 -13.12 -6.84 -11.19
CA SER A 75 -14.57 -6.58 -10.97
C SER A 75 -15.32 -7.21 -9.78
N SER A 76 -14.80 -8.18 -9.03
CA SER A 76 -15.43 -8.71 -7.82
C SER A 76 -14.79 -8.11 -6.58
N GLN A 77 -15.26 -6.90 -6.26
CA GLN A 77 -15.22 -6.27 -4.95
C GLN A 77 -13.88 -5.62 -4.53
N ILE A 78 -14.00 -4.31 -4.25
CA ILE A 78 -13.19 -3.47 -3.36
C ILE A 78 -12.16 -2.52 -4.01
N PHE A 79 -11.48 -2.85 -5.12
CA PHE A 79 -10.41 -1.95 -5.65
C PHE A 79 -10.64 -1.46 -7.08
N PRO A 80 -10.60 -0.13 -7.35
CA PRO A 80 -10.72 0.37 -8.71
C PRO A 80 -9.42 0.07 -9.49
N PRO A 81 -9.50 -0.52 -10.70
CA PRO A 81 -8.30 -0.69 -11.53
C PRO A 81 -7.71 0.69 -11.84
N ILE A 82 -6.38 0.81 -11.83
CA ILE A 82 -5.74 2.05 -12.31
C ILE A 82 -5.76 2.00 -13.84
N ILE A 83 -6.73 2.69 -14.44
CA ILE A 83 -6.84 2.83 -15.90
C ILE A 83 -6.04 4.07 -16.33
N VAL A 84 -4.71 3.98 -16.26
CA VAL A 84 -3.80 5.02 -16.75
C VAL A 84 -2.70 4.40 -17.60
N GLY A 85 -2.18 5.17 -18.56
CA GLY A 85 -1.07 4.71 -19.39
C GLY A 85 0.23 4.56 -18.61
N ASN A 86 1.18 3.80 -19.17
CA ASN A 86 2.55 3.79 -18.68
C ASN A 86 3.09 5.23 -18.59
N ASP A 87 3.97 5.46 -17.62
CA ASP A 87 4.54 6.76 -17.27
C ASP A 87 3.58 7.79 -16.65
N SER A 88 2.31 7.44 -16.41
CA SER A 88 1.36 8.35 -15.76
C SER A 88 1.70 8.58 -14.28
N ILE A 89 1.51 9.82 -13.81
CA ILE A 89 1.57 10.18 -12.40
C ILE A 89 0.24 9.84 -11.73
N VAL A 90 0.33 9.23 -10.55
CA VAL A 90 -0.82 8.88 -9.73
C VAL A 90 -0.58 9.34 -8.30
N PHE A 91 -1.63 9.82 -7.66
CA PHE A 91 -1.67 10.13 -6.24
C PHE A 91 -2.64 9.16 -5.59
N PHE A 92 -2.24 8.50 -4.51
CA PHE A 92 -3.06 7.45 -3.93
C PHE A 92 -2.90 7.35 -2.41
N ASN A 93 -3.98 6.91 -1.77
CA ASN A 93 -3.92 6.32 -0.44
C ASN A 93 -3.80 4.81 -0.58
N TYR A 94 -3.18 4.18 0.40
CA TYR A 94 -2.95 2.75 0.37
C TYR A 94 -3.09 2.13 1.76
N ARG A 95 -3.23 0.82 1.75
CA ARG A 95 -2.90 -0.05 2.87
C ARG A 95 -2.00 -1.17 2.36
N TYR A 96 -1.27 -1.80 3.27
CA TYR A 96 -0.51 -3.00 2.91
C TYR A 96 -1.46 -4.15 2.57
N PHE A 97 -1.03 -4.98 1.64
CA PHE A 97 -1.70 -6.23 1.31
C PHE A 97 -1.74 -7.15 2.54
N ASN A 98 -2.89 -7.74 2.80
CA ASN A 98 -3.12 -8.69 3.87
C ASN A 98 -3.56 -10.03 3.25
N LYS A 99 -2.67 -11.02 3.26
CA LYS A 99 -2.91 -12.35 2.68
C LYS A 99 -4.13 -13.10 3.23
N ASP A 100 -4.61 -12.74 4.43
CA ASP A 100 -5.76 -13.40 5.06
C ASP A 100 -7.09 -12.75 4.63
N LYS A 101 -7.03 -11.55 4.03
CA LYS A 101 -8.21 -10.76 3.64
C LYS A 101 -8.27 -10.46 2.13
N ASP A 102 -7.11 -10.41 1.49
CA ASP A 102 -6.94 -9.99 0.11
C ASP A 102 -6.58 -11.18 -0.76
N GLU A 103 -7.31 -11.31 -1.86
CA GLU A 103 -7.03 -12.32 -2.86
C GLU A 103 -5.94 -11.83 -3.81
N TYR A 104 -4.97 -12.70 -4.09
CA TYR A 104 -3.94 -12.41 -5.08
C TYR A 104 -4.40 -12.96 -6.44
N PRO A 105 -4.63 -12.12 -7.46
CA PRO A 105 -5.00 -12.61 -8.78
C PRO A 105 -3.76 -13.21 -9.44
N VAL A 106 -3.70 -14.53 -9.54
CA VAL A 106 -2.75 -15.22 -10.42
C VAL A 106 -3.50 -15.52 -11.71
N ASP A 107 -3.00 -15.01 -12.84
CA ASP A 107 -3.52 -15.39 -14.15
C ASP A 107 -2.76 -16.64 -14.61
N ASP A 108 -3.29 -17.81 -14.26
CA ASP A 108 -2.66 -19.12 -14.45
C ASP A 108 -2.58 -19.56 -15.93
N ASP A 109 -3.31 -18.91 -16.84
CA ASP A 109 -3.55 -19.47 -18.18
C ASP A 109 -2.39 -19.26 -19.18
N PHE A 110 -1.44 -18.35 -18.92
CA PHE A 110 -0.40 -17.99 -19.91
C PHE A 110 1.02 -17.82 -19.38
N CYS A 111 1.28 -18.11 -18.10
CA CYS A 111 2.55 -17.80 -17.47
C CYS A 111 3.30 -19.06 -17.05
N ASN A 112 4.56 -19.17 -17.48
CA ASN A 112 5.45 -20.21 -16.97
C ASN A 112 5.54 -20.04 -15.45
N GLY A 113 5.41 -21.13 -14.69
CA GLY A 113 5.34 -21.14 -13.21
C GLY A 113 6.52 -20.53 -12.44
N ASN A 114 7.50 -19.97 -13.14
CA ASN A 114 8.63 -19.23 -12.58
C ASN A 114 8.48 -17.70 -12.68
N THR A 115 7.37 -17.21 -13.23
CA THR A 115 7.04 -15.78 -13.35
C THR A 115 6.02 -15.41 -12.28
N GLY A 116 6.37 -15.70 -11.03
CA GLY A 116 5.62 -15.24 -9.86
C GLY A 116 5.70 -13.72 -9.73
N PRO A 117 4.84 -13.11 -8.90
CA PRO A 117 4.94 -11.69 -8.65
C PRO A 117 6.32 -11.30 -8.14
N PHE A 118 6.73 -10.06 -8.41
CA PHE A 118 8.00 -9.56 -7.92
C PHE A 118 8.03 -9.67 -6.39
N GLU A 119 9.19 -10.04 -5.83
CA GLU A 119 9.43 -10.03 -4.38
C GLU A 119 9.58 -8.57 -3.89
N ILE A 120 8.52 -7.78 -4.04
CA ILE A 120 8.46 -6.37 -3.65
C ILE A 120 7.17 -6.08 -2.87
N PRO A 121 7.08 -4.94 -2.17
CA PRO A 121 5.94 -4.65 -1.32
C PRO A 121 4.66 -4.58 -2.16
N THR A 122 3.68 -5.36 -1.74
CA THR A 122 2.34 -5.37 -2.33
C THR A 122 1.45 -4.43 -1.54
N ILE A 123 0.86 -3.47 -2.23
CA ILE A 123 -0.09 -2.52 -1.66
C ILE A 123 -1.46 -2.69 -2.27
N ILE A 124 -2.45 -2.23 -1.54
CA ILE A 124 -3.83 -2.10 -1.98
C ILE A 124 -4.16 -0.62 -2.01
N ILE A 125 -4.50 -0.12 -3.19
CA ILE A 125 -4.89 1.28 -3.39
C ILE A 125 -6.38 1.41 -3.05
N THR A 126 -6.67 2.26 -2.07
CA THR A 126 -8.03 2.47 -1.57
C THR A 126 -8.71 3.65 -2.24
N ASN A 127 -7.94 4.65 -2.68
CA ASN A 127 -8.40 5.77 -3.46
C ASN A 127 -7.24 6.31 -4.32
N TYR A 128 -7.52 6.80 -5.53
CA TYR A 128 -6.51 7.40 -6.38
C TYR A 128 -7.04 8.56 -7.22
N SER A 129 -6.12 9.41 -7.67
CA SER A 129 -6.36 10.51 -8.61
C SER A 129 -5.11 10.74 -9.47
N THR A 130 -5.29 11.31 -10.66
CA THR A 130 -4.19 11.64 -11.58
C THR A 130 -3.76 13.10 -11.50
N SER A 131 -4.44 13.92 -10.70
CA SER A 131 -4.19 15.37 -10.60
C SER A 131 -3.68 15.81 -9.23
N ASN A 132 -4.19 15.22 -8.16
CA ASN A 132 -3.92 15.63 -6.78
C ASN A 132 -4.20 14.48 -5.78
N CYS A 133 -3.76 14.65 -4.53
CA CYS A 133 -4.06 13.69 -3.47
C CYS A 133 -5.56 13.54 -3.27
N PRO A 134 -6.10 12.31 -3.37
CA PRO A 134 -7.50 12.08 -3.07
C PRO A 134 -7.78 12.33 -1.60
N LEU A 135 -9.01 12.76 -1.28
CA LEU A 135 -9.47 12.82 0.10
C LEU A 135 -9.60 11.38 0.61
N SER A 136 -9.04 11.10 1.78
CA SER A 136 -9.29 9.86 2.50
C SER A 136 -10.76 9.83 2.92
N HIS A 137 -11.54 8.92 2.35
CA HIS A 137 -12.89 8.69 2.85
C HIS A 137 -12.79 7.87 4.14
N GLU A 138 -12.94 8.51 5.29
CA GLU A 138 -13.29 7.87 6.56
C GLU A 138 -14.53 6.99 6.35
N LYS A 139 -14.50 5.78 6.92
CA LYS A 139 -15.67 4.90 7.01
C LYS A 139 -15.84 4.44 8.44
#